data_AF-A0A7V6SYF3-F1
#
_entry.id   AF-A0A7V6SYF3-F1
#
_cell.length_a   1.000
_cell.length_b   1.000
_cell.length_c   1.000
_cell.angle_alpha   90.00
_cell.angle_beta   90.00
_cell.angle_gamma   90.00
#
_symmetry.space_group_name_H-M   'P 1'
#
loop_
_entity.id
_entity.type
_entity.pdbx_description
1 polymer ?
#
loop_
_entity_poly.entity_id
_entity_poly.type
_entity_poly.pdbx_seq_one_letter_code
_entity_poly.pdbx_strand_id
1 'polypeptide(L)'
;MVKQKGFTLIELLAVMAILVIILAIAVPGIGGIIRKAREAAFIDTAYGLMRASKYKRINDILIGDSPKGFQVIYPQDKDKLDAQGEMPDSGAIIVKETGEIALALWSDAVGKCAVKNFDEAEIRYDESIALKEDCASGVTSEVITEMWDGWITMTLYYPLNASDRQWRLGSPGEVRADGSFMWNDYTGPIVVPLSRVEDIWIKYKLDNKEVIIPPLGTVLVDIVPDSYGYKLVEKVKVKINYDEEATIKEYRVGDSDWMPYTEEFTVTENVMIEARAKKPDNVYDNNGNLVSKRTAVGRDYIYIGNIGVEESELPAPTIERIAPSTENEVARVKITYPEAANKKIYKENYGLEQAYTKEISIKRYGTHIIAYYYDASGKRSK
;
A
#
# COMPACT_ATOMS: atom_id res chain seq x y z
N MET A 1 -47.85 -70.68 34.89
CA MET A 1 -47.01 -69.78 35.70
C MET A 1 -45.58 -69.88 35.20
N VAL A 2 -45.02 -68.79 34.68
CA VAL A 2 -43.62 -68.75 34.22
C VAL A 2 -42.74 -68.48 35.44
N LYS A 3 -41.81 -69.39 35.74
CA LYS A 3 -40.78 -69.23 36.78
C LYS A 3 -39.82 -68.12 36.31
N GLN A 4 -39.89 -66.94 36.92
CA GLN A 4 -38.88 -65.91 36.70
C GLN A 4 -37.60 -66.35 37.43
N LYS A 5 -36.52 -66.55 36.67
CA LYS A 5 -35.20 -66.83 37.21
C LYS A 5 -34.69 -65.54 37.85
N GLY A 6 -34.60 -65.50 39.18
CA GLY A 6 -34.01 -64.38 39.90
C GLY A 6 -32.51 -64.33 39.68
N PHE A 7 -31.96 -63.14 39.49
CA PHE A 7 -30.51 -62.91 39.41
C PHE A 7 -29.83 -63.37 40.69
N THR A 8 -28.73 -64.11 40.55
CA THR A 8 -27.91 -64.50 41.70
C THR A 8 -26.96 -63.37 42.10
N LEU A 9 -26.62 -63.27 43.39
CA LEU A 9 -25.67 -62.28 43.90
C LEU A 9 -24.31 -62.38 43.20
N ILE A 10 -23.90 -63.58 42.79
CA ILE A 10 -22.62 -63.81 42.13
C ILE A 10 -22.60 -63.26 40.69
N GLU A 11 -23.71 -63.36 39.95
CA GLU A 11 -23.84 -62.75 38.63
C GLU A 11 -23.79 -61.23 38.72
N LEU A 12 -24.47 -60.65 39.72
CA LEU A 12 -24.43 -59.20 39.95
C LEU A 12 -23.01 -58.71 40.30
N LEU A 13 -22.29 -59.48 41.12
CA LEU A 13 -20.92 -59.15 41.51
C LEU A 13 -19.94 -59.25 40.33
N ALA A 14 -20.08 -60.27 39.47
CA ALA A 14 -19.29 -60.40 38.25
C ALA A 14 -19.53 -59.23 37.28
N VAL A 15 -20.79 -58.81 37.11
CA VAL A 15 -21.15 -57.65 36.26
C VAL A 15 -20.58 -56.36 36.82
N MET A 16 -20.66 -56.13 38.13
CA MET A 16 -20.06 -54.94 38.76
C MET A 16 -18.54 -54.93 38.62
N ALA A 17 -17.87 -56.08 38.81
CA ALA A 17 -16.42 -56.18 38.63
C ALA A 17 -16.00 -55.82 37.19
N ILE A 18 -16.73 -56.31 36.18
CA ILE A 18 -16.48 -55.99 34.77
C ILE A 18 -16.73 -54.50 34.49
N LEU A 19 -17.82 -53.93 35.02
CA LEU A 19 -18.13 -52.49 34.87
C LEU A 19 -17.04 -51.59 35.45
N VAL A 20 -16.50 -51.93 36.62
CA VAL A 20 -15.39 -51.19 37.24
C VAL A 20 -14.15 -51.21 36.35
N ILE A 21 -13.82 -52.36 35.76
CA ILE A 21 -12.67 -52.48 34.85
C ILE A 21 -12.88 -51.64 33.58
N ILE A 22 -14.08 -51.68 32.98
CA ILE A 22 -14.40 -50.89 31.79
C ILE A 22 -14.33 -49.39 32.11
N LEU A 23 -14.89 -48.94 33.22
CA LEU A 23 -14.85 -47.54 33.65
C LEU A 23 -13.42 -47.07 33.92
N ALA A 24 -12.58 -47.92 34.54
CA ALA A 24 -11.17 -47.60 34.79
C ALA A 24 -10.37 -47.35 33.51
N ILE A 25 -10.69 -48.05 32.41
CA ILE A 25 -10.02 -47.87 31.10
C ILE A 25 -10.64 -46.71 30.31
N ALA A 26 -11.96 -46.54 30.36
CA ALA A 26 -12.67 -45.57 29.53
C ALA A 26 -12.54 -44.12 30.02
N VAL A 27 -12.54 -43.88 31.34
CA VAL A 27 -12.55 -42.53 31.92
C VAL A 27 -11.30 -41.70 31.55
N PRO A 28 -10.05 -42.23 31.61
CA PRO A 28 -8.87 -41.47 31.22
C PRO A 28 -8.86 -41.03 29.74
N GLY A 29 -9.47 -41.82 28.84
CA GLY A 29 -9.51 -41.53 27.40
C GLY A 29 -10.47 -40.40 27.03
N ILE A 30 -11.59 -40.27 27.74
CA ILE A 30 -12.63 -39.25 27.47
C ILE A 30 -12.11 -37.85 27.81
N GLY A 31 -11.34 -37.70 28.89
CA GLY A 31 -10.79 -36.39 29.31
C GLY A 31 -9.90 -35.74 28.26
N GLY A 32 -9.06 -36.52 27.57
CA GLY A 32 -8.20 -36.02 26.50
C GLY A 32 -8.96 -35.55 25.26
N ILE A 33 -10.06 -36.23 24.92
CA ILE A 33 -10.92 -35.87 23.79
C ILE A 33 -11.70 -34.58 24.10
N ILE A 34 -12.26 -34.47 25.31
CA ILE A 34 -12.98 -33.26 25.74
C ILE A 34 -12.04 -32.05 25.73
N ARG A 35 -10.81 -32.20 26.23
CA ARG A 35 -9.83 -31.10 26.20
C ARG A 35 -9.52 -30.65 24.77
N LYS A 36 -9.26 -31.58 23.85
CA LYS A 36 -9.01 -31.24 22.43
C LYS A 36 -10.22 -30.57 21.77
N ALA A 37 -11.43 -31.02 22.09
CA ALA A 37 -12.65 -30.39 21.57
C ALA A 37 -12.81 -28.95 22.07
N ARG A 38 -12.52 -28.69 23.36
CA ARG A 38 -12.51 -27.34 23.92
C ARG A 38 -11.41 -26.46 23.33
N GLU A 39 -10.21 -26.99 23.17
CA GLU A 39 -9.09 -26.30 22.52
C GLU A 39 -9.46 -25.88 21.08
N ALA A 40 -10.07 -26.78 20.30
CA ALA A 40 -10.50 -26.47 18.94
C ALA A 40 -11.64 -25.43 18.90
N ALA A 41 -12.63 -25.55 19.79
CA ALA A 41 -13.75 -24.63 19.86
C ALA A 41 -13.31 -23.20 20.25
N PHE A 42 -12.32 -23.09 21.15
CA PHE A 42 -11.78 -21.79 21.54
C PHE A 42 -10.97 -21.13 20.42
N ILE A 43 -10.19 -21.89 19.64
CA ILE A 43 -9.54 -21.37 18.42
C ILE A 43 -10.58 -20.88 17.41
N ASP A 44 -11.69 -21.61 17.21
CA ASP A 44 -12.77 -21.16 16.31
C ASP A 44 -13.42 -19.86 16.82
N THR A 45 -13.60 -19.73 18.13
CA THR A 45 -14.07 -18.48 18.77
C THR A 45 -13.10 -17.33 18.49
N ALA A 46 -11.78 -17.55 18.63
CA ALA A 46 -10.76 -16.54 18.32
C ALA A 46 -10.80 -16.10 16.83
N TYR A 47 -11.00 -17.05 15.90
CA TYR A 47 -11.24 -16.74 14.50
C TYR A 47 -12.55 -15.95 14.29
N GLY A 48 -13.62 -16.31 15.00
CA GLY A 48 -14.90 -15.59 14.99
C GLY A 48 -14.73 -14.13 15.40
N LEU A 49 -14.02 -13.88 16.49
CA LEU A 49 -13.70 -12.55 16.98
C LEU A 49 -12.79 -11.76 16.02
N MET A 50 -11.81 -12.41 15.40
CA MET A 50 -11.00 -11.77 14.34
C MET A 50 -11.88 -11.36 13.15
N ARG A 51 -12.85 -12.18 12.74
CA ARG A 51 -13.80 -11.84 11.65
C ARG A 51 -14.73 -10.69 12.06
N ALA A 52 -15.27 -10.72 13.28
CA ALA A 52 -16.09 -9.64 13.82
C ALA A 52 -15.33 -8.31 13.84
N SER A 53 -14.03 -8.35 14.20
CA SER A 53 -13.14 -7.19 14.18
C SER A 53 -12.97 -6.61 12.76
N LYS A 54 -12.78 -7.47 11.75
CA LYS A 54 -12.73 -7.05 10.34
C LYS A 54 -14.05 -6.40 9.91
N TYR A 55 -15.17 -7.00 10.28
CA TYR A 55 -16.50 -6.50 9.92
C TYR A 55 -16.77 -5.12 10.52
N LYS A 56 -16.47 -4.95 11.82
CA LYS A 56 -16.57 -3.65 12.50
C LYS A 56 -15.78 -2.56 11.78
N ARG A 57 -14.52 -2.83 11.45
CA ARG A 57 -13.67 -1.88 10.69
C ARG A 57 -14.30 -1.49 9.36
N ILE A 58 -14.80 -2.47 8.61
CA ILE A 58 -15.46 -2.22 7.31
C ILE A 58 -16.68 -1.31 7.51
N ASN A 59 -17.49 -1.57 8.55
CA ASN A 59 -18.66 -0.77 8.86
C ASN A 59 -18.29 0.68 9.22
N ASP A 60 -17.24 0.88 10.03
CA ASP A 60 -16.76 2.21 10.41
C ASP A 60 -16.30 3.02 9.17
N ILE A 61 -15.62 2.37 8.22
CA ILE A 61 -15.24 2.98 6.93
C ILE A 61 -16.47 3.38 6.09
N LEU A 62 -17.49 2.52 6.04
CA LEU A 62 -18.70 2.76 5.25
C LEU A 62 -19.54 3.94 5.76
N ILE A 63 -19.41 4.28 7.04
CA ILE A 63 -20.14 5.39 7.68
C ILE A 63 -19.38 6.72 7.52
N GLY A 64 -18.25 6.73 6.80
CA GLY A 64 -17.48 7.93 6.46
C GLY A 64 -16.47 8.35 7.53
N ASP A 65 -16.16 7.46 8.49
CA ASP A 65 -15.08 7.69 9.45
C ASP A 65 -13.74 7.34 8.79
N SER A 66 -12.68 8.09 9.12
CA SER A 66 -11.33 7.71 8.68
C SER A 66 -10.96 6.36 9.30
N PRO A 67 -10.25 5.47 8.58
CA PRO A 67 -9.90 4.15 9.13
C PRO A 67 -9.01 4.32 10.37
N LYS A 68 -9.59 4.13 11.55
CA LYS A 68 -8.85 4.19 12.82
C LYS A 68 -8.60 2.78 13.33
N GLY A 69 -7.42 2.57 13.90
CA GLY A 69 -7.13 1.38 14.67
C GLY A 69 -8.04 1.32 15.90
N PHE A 70 -8.30 0.13 16.40
CA PHE A 70 -9.04 -0.04 17.64
C PHE A 70 -8.58 -1.27 18.41
N GLN A 71 -8.93 -1.28 19.69
CA GLN A 71 -8.65 -2.37 20.60
C GLN A 71 -9.92 -2.86 21.29
N VAL A 72 -9.93 -4.15 21.59
CA VAL A 72 -10.98 -4.82 22.36
C VAL A 72 -10.29 -5.63 23.45
N ILE A 73 -10.49 -5.22 24.70
CA ILE A 73 -9.87 -5.83 25.87
C ILE A 73 -10.90 -6.72 26.57
N TYR A 74 -10.57 -7.99 26.78
CA TYR A 74 -11.45 -8.93 27.48
C TYR A 74 -11.09 -9.02 28.96
N PRO A 75 -12.09 -9.07 29.85
CA PRO A 75 -13.54 -9.12 29.57
C PRO A 75 -14.23 -7.74 29.46
N GLN A 76 -13.47 -6.63 29.57
CA GLN A 76 -14.01 -5.27 29.70
C GLN A 76 -14.87 -4.81 28.51
N ASP A 77 -14.48 -5.22 27.31
CA ASP A 77 -15.05 -4.81 26.04
C ASP A 77 -15.83 -5.93 25.33
N LYS A 78 -16.31 -6.93 26.09
CA LYS A 78 -16.93 -8.14 25.51
C LYS A 78 -18.10 -7.87 24.56
N ASP A 79 -18.78 -6.73 24.71
CA ASP A 79 -19.94 -6.34 23.91
C ASP A 79 -19.56 -5.52 22.66
N LYS A 80 -18.27 -5.25 22.42
CA LYS A 80 -17.80 -4.46 21.25
C LYS A 80 -17.77 -5.26 19.95
N LEU A 81 -17.78 -6.59 20.01
CA LEU A 81 -17.69 -7.49 18.87
C LEU A 81 -18.70 -8.62 19.01
N ASP A 82 -19.50 -8.83 17.96
CA ASP A 82 -20.45 -9.93 17.91
C ASP A 82 -19.77 -11.21 17.39
N ALA A 83 -19.56 -12.18 18.27
CA ALA A 83 -19.08 -13.51 17.89
C ALA A 83 -19.85 -14.61 18.63
N GLN A 84 -19.95 -15.78 17.99
CA GLN A 84 -20.48 -16.98 18.60
C GLN A 84 -19.38 -17.73 19.34
N GLY A 85 -19.73 -18.37 20.46
CA GLY A 85 -18.79 -19.13 21.28
C GLY A 85 -18.66 -18.57 22.70
N GLU A 86 -17.72 -19.14 23.45
CA GLU A 86 -17.41 -18.72 24.81
C GLU A 86 -16.39 -17.58 24.76
N MET A 87 -16.79 -16.38 25.19
CA MET A 87 -15.93 -15.19 25.13
C MET A 87 -14.67 -15.37 25.97
N PRO A 88 -13.52 -14.79 25.55
CA PRO A 88 -12.27 -14.88 26.31
C PRO A 88 -12.40 -14.33 27.73
N ASP A 89 -11.78 -15.01 28.68
CA ASP A 89 -11.76 -14.64 30.09
C ASP A 89 -10.71 -13.55 30.41
N SER A 90 -9.72 -13.41 29.53
CA SER A 90 -8.69 -12.36 29.48
C SER A 90 -8.17 -12.25 28.05
N GLY A 91 -7.49 -11.17 27.72
CA GLY A 91 -6.90 -11.01 26.40
C GLY A 91 -7.16 -9.67 25.76
N ALA A 92 -6.55 -9.47 24.60
CA ALA A 92 -6.82 -8.33 23.75
C ALA A 92 -6.79 -8.69 22.28
N ILE A 93 -7.56 -7.94 21.50
CA ILE A 93 -7.50 -7.90 20.04
C ILE A 93 -7.13 -6.47 19.65
N ILE A 94 -6.11 -6.33 18.81
CA ILE A 94 -5.67 -5.06 18.24
C ILE A 94 -5.87 -5.10 16.73
N VAL A 95 -6.53 -4.08 16.20
CA VAL A 95 -6.70 -3.85 14.76
C VAL A 95 -5.98 -2.56 14.38
N LYS A 96 -5.02 -2.63 13.46
CA LYS A 96 -4.34 -1.44 12.91
C LYS A 96 -5.24 -0.70 11.92
N GLU A 97 -4.89 0.56 11.65
CA GLU A 97 -5.51 1.36 10.56
C GLU A 97 -5.41 0.68 9.20
N THR A 98 -4.28 -0.01 8.94
CA THR A 98 -4.02 -0.82 7.75
C THR A 98 -4.93 -2.05 7.63
N GLY A 99 -5.56 -2.49 8.73
CA GLY A 99 -6.44 -3.66 8.81
C GLY A 99 -5.74 -4.94 9.24
N GLU A 100 -4.44 -4.89 9.56
CA GLU A 100 -3.73 -6.00 10.21
C GLU A 100 -4.29 -6.23 11.62
N ILE A 101 -4.39 -7.49 12.04
CA ILE A 101 -4.96 -7.88 13.33
C ILE A 101 -3.96 -8.74 14.10
N ALA A 102 -3.71 -8.37 15.35
CA ALA A 102 -3.03 -9.20 16.33
C ALA A 102 -3.97 -9.50 17.49
N LEU A 103 -3.80 -10.67 18.10
CA LEU A 103 -4.60 -11.06 19.26
C LEU A 103 -3.82 -11.97 20.20
N ALA A 104 -4.17 -11.89 21.48
CA ALA A 104 -3.78 -12.81 22.53
C ALA A 104 -5.00 -13.00 23.43
N LEU A 105 -5.61 -14.18 23.41
CA LEU A 105 -6.89 -14.48 24.06
C LEU A 105 -6.76 -15.67 25.00
N TRP A 106 -7.16 -15.50 26.25
CA TRP A 106 -7.13 -16.52 27.29
C TRP A 106 -8.51 -17.14 27.49
N SER A 107 -8.53 -18.45 27.73
CA SER A 107 -9.72 -19.14 28.26
C SER A 107 -9.36 -19.91 29.52
N ASP A 108 -10.10 -19.66 30.60
CA ASP A 108 -10.00 -20.40 31.86
C ASP A 108 -10.46 -21.86 31.68
N ALA A 109 -11.40 -22.11 30.76
CA ALA A 109 -11.90 -23.44 30.44
C ALA A 109 -10.88 -24.33 29.69
N VAL A 110 -9.94 -23.70 28.97
CA VAL A 110 -8.87 -24.37 28.22
C VAL A 110 -7.54 -24.31 28.98
N GLY A 111 -7.29 -23.24 29.73
CA GLY A 111 -6.03 -22.96 30.41
C GLY A 111 -4.87 -22.63 29.46
N LYS A 112 -5.17 -22.02 28.29
CA LYS A 112 -4.18 -21.67 27.27
C LYS A 112 -4.45 -20.29 26.65
N CYS A 113 -3.39 -19.69 26.13
CA CYS A 113 -3.43 -18.43 25.38
C CYS A 113 -3.39 -18.67 23.88
N ALA A 114 -4.44 -18.28 23.16
CA ALA A 114 -4.48 -18.28 21.70
C ALA A 114 -3.89 -16.96 21.18
N VAL A 115 -2.82 -17.04 20.39
CA VAL A 115 -2.05 -15.89 19.92
C VAL A 115 -1.97 -15.85 18.39
N LYS A 116 -1.86 -14.63 17.86
CA LYS A 116 -1.52 -14.34 16.47
C LYS A 116 -0.89 -12.95 16.41
N ASN A 117 0.33 -12.86 15.87
CA ASN A 117 0.99 -11.59 15.58
C ASN A 117 0.47 -10.97 14.27
N PHE A 118 0.85 -9.72 13.99
CA PHE A 118 0.39 -9.02 12.78
C PHE A 118 0.84 -9.70 11.48
N ASP A 119 2.05 -10.25 11.47
CA ASP A 119 2.71 -10.94 10.36
C ASP A 119 2.35 -12.42 10.23
N GLU A 120 1.73 -13.01 11.24
CA GLU A 120 1.27 -14.40 11.23
C GLU A 120 -0.10 -14.55 10.53
N ALA A 121 -0.30 -15.62 9.78
CA ALA A 121 -1.56 -15.89 9.07
C ALA A 121 -2.59 -16.66 9.90
N GLU A 122 -2.13 -17.47 10.86
CA GLU A 122 -2.97 -18.41 11.61
C GLU A 122 -2.86 -18.17 13.13
N ILE A 123 -3.97 -18.38 13.84
CA ILE A 123 -4.02 -18.36 15.30
C ILE A 123 -3.52 -19.71 15.83
N ARG A 124 -2.61 -19.67 16.81
CA ARG A 124 -2.05 -20.85 17.48
C ARG A 124 -2.10 -20.69 18.99
N TYR A 125 -1.91 -21.78 19.72
CA TYR A 125 -1.62 -21.68 21.14
C TYR A 125 -0.15 -21.32 21.37
N ASP A 126 0.11 -20.45 22.35
CA ASP A 126 1.46 -20.23 22.85
C ASP A 126 1.69 -21.04 24.13
N GLU A 127 2.47 -22.12 24.02
CA GLU A 127 2.77 -23.01 25.14
C GLU A 127 3.74 -22.37 26.17
N SER A 128 4.33 -21.20 25.86
CA SER A 128 5.14 -20.46 26.82
C SER A 128 4.32 -19.63 27.81
N ILE A 129 3.04 -19.38 27.49
CA ILE A 129 2.12 -18.58 28.33
C ILE A 129 1.28 -19.54 29.19
N ALA A 130 1.63 -19.63 30.47
CA ALA A 130 0.98 -20.54 31.41
C ALA A 130 -0.04 -19.88 32.36
N LEU A 131 -0.02 -18.54 32.45
CA LEU A 131 -0.88 -17.79 33.37
C LEU A 131 -1.80 -16.84 32.59
N LYS A 132 -2.99 -16.62 33.16
CA LYS A 132 -4.02 -15.73 32.61
C LYS A 132 -3.53 -14.29 32.48
N GLU A 133 -2.75 -13.85 33.46
CA GLU A 133 -2.17 -12.50 33.54
C GLU A 133 -1.09 -12.29 32.46
N ASP A 134 -0.37 -13.34 32.10
CA ASP A 134 0.64 -13.33 31.04
C ASP A 134 -0.03 -13.30 29.65
N CYS A 135 -1.25 -13.86 29.55
CA CYS A 135 -2.06 -13.77 28.34
C CYS A 135 -2.76 -12.40 28.28
N ALA A 136 -2.13 -11.51 27.49
CA ALA A 136 -2.31 -10.05 27.40
C ALA A 136 -1.17 -9.22 28.00
N SER A 137 -0.16 -9.82 28.65
CA SER A 137 1.07 -9.07 29.01
C SER A 137 1.90 -8.64 27.79
N GLY A 138 1.58 -9.16 26.60
CA GLY A 138 2.01 -8.60 25.32
C GLY A 138 1.14 -7.46 24.77
N VAL A 139 0.09 -7.06 25.51
CA VAL A 139 -0.89 -6.02 25.16
C VAL A 139 -1.36 -5.29 26.44
N THR A 140 -0.48 -4.56 27.13
CA THR A 140 -0.87 -3.69 28.26
C THR A 140 -1.16 -2.26 27.80
N SER A 141 -1.97 -1.47 28.53
CA SER A 141 -2.29 -0.08 28.13
C SER A 141 -1.09 0.88 28.18
N GLU A 142 -0.05 0.56 28.95
CA GLU A 142 1.24 1.24 28.91
C GLU A 142 2.00 0.90 27.62
N VAL A 143 1.89 -0.34 27.17
CA VAL A 143 2.42 -0.82 25.89
C VAL A 143 1.59 -0.29 24.71
N ILE A 144 0.28 -0.08 24.85
CA ILE A 144 -0.59 0.49 23.80
C ILE A 144 -0.32 1.99 23.58
N THR A 145 0.24 2.72 24.55
CA THR A 145 0.62 4.12 24.32
C THR A 145 1.99 4.24 23.61
N GLU A 146 2.78 3.15 23.59
CA GLU A 146 4.07 3.07 22.88
C GLU A 146 4.06 2.16 21.63
N MET A 147 3.02 1.35 21.42
CA MET A 147 2.88 0.41 20.28
C MET A 147 1.97 0.90 19.17
N TRP A 148 1.29 2.03 19.37
CA TRP A 148 0.84 2.80 18.22
C TRP A 148 2.09 3.39 17.64
N ASP A 149 2.41 2.98 16.41
CA ASP A 149 3.14 3.88 15.55
C ASP A 149 4.58 4.08 16.03
N GLY A 150 5.47 3.15 15.67
CA GLY A 150 6.89 3.44 15.67
C GLY A 150 7.08 4.63 14.73
N TRP A 151 6.99 5.85 15.23
CA TRP A 151 7.36 7.08 14.57
C TRP A 151 8.58 7.57 15.32
N ILE A 152 9.60 7.85 14.57
CA ILE A 152 10.83 8.38 15.12
C ILE A 152 10.83 9.88 14.88
N THR A 153 11.05 10.63 15.95
CA THR A 153 11.45 12.02 15.82
C THR A 153 12.93 12.03 15.53
N MET A 154 13.32 12.54 14.37
CA MET A 154 14.73 12.62 13.99
C MET A 154 15.10 13.99 13.45
N THR A 155 16.33 14.38 13.74
CA THR A 155 16.95 15.56 13.15
C THR A 155 17.66 15.12 11.88
N LEU A 156 17.22 15.62 10.73
CA LEU A 156 17.92 15.39 9.48
C LEU A 156 19.20 16.23 9.44
N TYR A 157 20.29 15.63 8.98
CA TYR A 157 21.56 16.31 8.83
C TYR A 157 21.62 17.05 7.49
N TYR A 158 21.96 18.34 7.55
CA TYR A 158 22.28 19.17 6.40
C TYR A 158 23.67 19.81 6.60
N PRO A 159 24.48 19.99 5.55
CA PRO A 159 25.78 20.67 5.65
C PRO A 159 25.68 22.09 6.24
N LEU A 160 26.76 22.56 6.87
CA LEU A 160 26.80 23.81 7.66
C LEU A 160 26.40 25.11 6.89
N ASN A 161 26.38 25.10 5.55
CA ASN A 161 26.00 26.25 4.71
C ASN A 161 24.78 25.95 3.81
N ALA A 162 24.02 24.91 4.12
CA ALA A 162 22.87 24.52 3.33
C ALA A 162 21.69 25.50 3.52
N SER A 163 21.15 26.01 2.42
CA SER A 163 19.89 26.76 2.38
C SER A 163 18.78 25.92 1.73
N ASP A 164 17.53 26.41 1.76
CA ASP A 164 16.37 25.75 1.12
C ASP A 164 16.26 24.26 1.47
N ARG A 165 16.43 23.96 2.76
CA ARG A 165 16.43 22.59 3.28
C ARG A 165 15.01 22.03 3.21
N GLN A 166 14.86 20.91 2.52
CA GLN A 166 13.58 20.23 2.32
C GLN A 166 13.72 18.73 2.49
N TRP A 167 12.60 18.08 2.78
CA TRP A 167 12.50 16.64 2.91
C TRP A 167 11.17 16.14 2.34
N ARG A 168 11.11 14.86 2.01
CA ARG A 168 9.85 14.16 1.69
C ARG A 168 10.00 12.67 1.95
N LEU A 169 8.89 11.97 2.10
CA LEU A 169 8.85 10.51 2.03
C LEU A 169 8.61 10.06 0.59
N GLY A 170 9.19 8.93 0.20
CA GLY A 170 8.85 8.31 -1.07
C GLY A 170 9.59 7.00 -1.31
N SER A 171 8.85 5.92 -1.44
CA SER A 171 9.38 4.62 -1.83
C SER A 171 9.40 4.46 -3.35
N PRO A 172 10.30 3.66 -3.94
CA PRO A 172 10.27 3.37 -5.37
C PRO A 172 8.92 2.75 -5.78
N GLY A 173 8.20 3.39 -6.71
CA GLY A 173 6.89 2.91 -7.15
C GLY A 173 5.68 3.60 -6.51
N GLU A 174 5.90 4.44 -5.49
CA GLU A 174 4.83 5.16 -4.79
C GLU A 174 4.41 6.42 -5.55
N VAL A 175 3.10 6.61 -5.74
CA VAL A 175 2.56 7.78 -6.44
C VAL A 175 2.47 8.97 -5.48
N ARG A 176 3.08 10.09 -5.86
CA ARG A 176 2.98 11.35 -5.12
C ARG A 176 1.72 12.11 -5.52
N ALA A 177 0.92 12.51 -4.52
CA ALA A 177 -0.29 13.31 -4.72
C ALA A 177 -0.36 14.53 -3.79
N ASP A 178 0.02 14.38 -2.51
CA ASP A 178 -0.04 15.46 -1.51
C ASP A 178 0.87 15.22 -0.27
N GLY A 179 0.79 16.15 0.70
CA GLY A 179 1.31 15.97 2.06
C GLY A 179 2.81 15.68 2.16
N SER A 180 3.17 14.71 2.99
CA SER A 180 4.57 14.29 3.24
C SER A 180 5.26 13.67 2.03
N PHE A 181 4.50 13.34 0.97
CA PHE A 181 5.06 12.82 -0.29
C PHE A 181 5.57 13.94 -1.20
N MET A 182 5.21 15.20 -0.93
CA MET A 182 5.72 16.37 -1.61
C MET A 182 6.89 16.99 -0.83
N TRP A 183 7.68 17.85 -1.49
CA TRP A 183 8.80 18.52 -0.84
C TRP A 183 8.28 19.46 0.26
N ASN A 184 8.65 19.18 1.51
CA ASN A 184 8.31 19.96 2.69
C ASN A 184 9.54 20.71 3.19
N ASP A 185 9.36 21.96 3.65
CA ASP A 185 10.44 22.73 4.26
C ASP A 185 10.89 22.09 5.59
N TYR A 186 12.20 21.98 5.77
CA TYR A 186 12.79 21.47 7.00
C TYR A 186 12.97 22.60 8.02
N THR A 187 12.07 22.64 9.00
CA THR A 187 12.01 23.67 10.04
C THR A 187 12.47 23.18 11.42
N GLY A 188 12.78 21.89 11.56
CA GLY A 188 13.19 21.26 12.82
C GLY A 188 13.11 19.74 12.71
N PRO A 189 13.25 19.02 13.84
CA PRO A 189 13.10 17.57 13.87
C PRO A 189 11.79 17.13 13.21
N ILE A 190 11.86 16.10 12.37
CA ILE A 190 10.72 15.54 11.67
C ILE A 190 10.22 14.30 12.39
N VAL A 191 8.93 14.03 12.26
CA VAL A 191 8.28 12.83 12.79
C VAL A 191 7.88 11.98 11.60
N VAL A 192 8.49 10.81 11.45
CA VAL A 192 8.20 9.86 10.36
C VAL A 192 8.00 8.46 10.91
N PRO A 193 7.22 7.59 10.24
CA PRO A 193 7.14 6.19 10.65
C PRO A 193 8.53 5.54 10.54
N LEU A 194 8.92 4.77 11.56
CA LEU A 194 10.13 3.99 11.68
C LEU A 194 10.32 3.06 10.48
N SER A 195 9.23 2.49 9.97
CA SER A 195 9.22 1.66 8.74
C SER A 195 9.53 2.44 7.46
N ARG A 196 9.41 3.78 7.50
CA ARG A 196 9.60 4.69 6.36
C ARG A 196 10.90 5.51 6.49
N VAL A 197 11.73 5.25 7.51
CA VAL A 197 12.98 5.99 7.72
C VAL A 197 13.92 5.85 6.53
N GLU A 198 13.95 4.68 5.91
CA GLU A 198 14.77 4.42 4.72
C GLU A 198 14.23 5.14 3.48
N ASP A 199 12.98 5.62 3.48
CA ASP A 199 12.33 6.30 2.36
C ASP A 199 12.48 7.83 2.40
N ILE A 200 13.32 8.38 3.29
CA ILE A 200 13.51 9.82 3.42
C ILE A 200 14.36 10.34 2.26
N TRP A 201 13.78 11.27 1.51
CA TRP A 201 14.49 12.11 0.54
C TRP A 201 14.92 13.41 1.20
N ILE A 202 16.13 13.87 0.86
CA ILE A 202 16.68 15.13 1.37
C ILE A 202 17.02 16.02 0.18
N LYS A 203 16.64 17.31 0.24
CA LYS A 203 17.03 18.31 -0.76
C LYS A 203 17.50 19.58 -0.07
N TYR A 204 18.52 20.21 -0.62
CA TYR A 204 19.03 21.49 -0.15
C TYR A 204 19.84 22.19 -1.24
N LYS A 205 20.17 23.47 -1.02
CA LYS A 205 21.14 24.19 -1.84
C LYS A 205 22.46 24.37 -1.08
N LEU A 206 23.56 24.18 -1.79
CA LEU A 206 24.91 24.49 -1.33
C LEU A 206 25.60 25.32 -2.41
N ASP A 207 26.10 26.51 -2.05
CA ASP A 207 26.69 27.47 -3.01
C ASP A 207 25.79 27.72 -4.24
N ASN A 208 24.47 27.88 -4.01
CA ASN A 208 23.41 27.99 -5.01
C ASN A 208 23.20 26.76 -5.93
N LYS A 209 23.93 25.66 -5.74
CA LYS A 209 23.70 24.40 -6.44
C LYS A 209 22.69 23.54 -5.67
N GLU A 210 21.64 23.09 -6.35
CA GLU A 210 20.66 22.13 -5.81
C GLU A 210 21.31 20.75 -5.66
N VAL A 211 21.11 20.13 -4.49
CA VAL A 211 21.53 18.78 -4.16
C VAL A 211 20.30 18.00 -3.71
N ILE A 212 20.09 16.83 -4.32
CA ILE A 212 19.01 15.89 -3.97
C ILE A 212 19.65 14.57 -3.61
N ILE A 213 19.38 14.10 -2.40
CA ILE A 213 19.84 12.83 -1.86
C ILE A 213 18.61 11.91 -1.81
N PRO A 214 18.56 10.88 -2.65
CA PRO A 214 17.48 9.90 -2.60
C PRO A 214 17.70 8.89 -1.46
N PRO A 215 16.68 8.08 -1.12
CA PRO A 215 16.79 6.92 -0.25
C PRO A 215 18.01 6.05 -0.54
N LEU A 216 18.60 5.47 0.51
CA LEU A 216 19.79 4.64 0.40
C LEU A 216 19.54 3.48 -0.58
N GLY A 217 20.47 3.26 -1.51
CA GLY A 217 20.37 2.19 -2.50
C GLY A 217 19.45 2.49 -3.69
N THR A 218 18.92 3.70 -3.82
CA THR A 218 18.10 4.11 -4.96
C THR A 218 18.86 5.05 -5.91
N VAL A 219 18.61 4.91 -7.22
CA VAL A 219 19.14 5.86 -8.21
C VAL A 219 18.25 7.10 -8.21
N LEU A 220 18.86 8.29 -8.20
CA LEU A 220 18.14 9.55 -8.23
C LEU A 220 17.25 9.66 -9.48
N VAL A 221 15.94 9.77 -9.23
CA VAL A 221 14.91 10.18 -10.18
C VAL A 221 13.91 11.02 -9.40
N ASP A 222 13.75 12.30 -9.73
CA ASP A 222 12.84 13.21 -9.02
C ASP A 222 12.12 14.11 -10.03
N ILE A 223 10.81 13.91 -10.17
CA ILE A 223 9.93 14.71 -11.03
C ILE A 223 9.52 15.97 -10.25
N VAL A 224 9.82 17.14 -10.79
CA VAL A 224 9.57 18.43 -10.15
C VAL A 224 8.62 19.24 -11.02
N PRO A 225 7.31 19.19 -10.75
CA PRO A 225 6.38 20.15 -11.32
C PRO A 225 6.57 21.53 -10.68
N ASP A 226 6.43 22.59 -11.47
CA ASP A 226 6.48 23.98 -10.98
C ASP A 226 5.22 24.39 -10.20
N SER A 227 4.12 23.63 -10.34
CA SER A 227 2.88 23.79 -9.58
C SER A 227 2.22 22.44 -9.30
N TYR A 228 1.64 22.31 -8.11
CA TYR A 228 0.85 21.16 -7.67
C TYR A 228 -0.13 21.58 -6.55
N GLY A 229 -1.05 20.69 -6.15
CA GLY A 229 -1.97 20.92 -5.03
C GLY A 229 -3.40 21.28 -5.46
N TYR A 230 -4.08 22.17 -4.74
CA TYR A 230 -5.51 22.45 -4.98
C TYR A 230 -5.78 23.67 -5.87
N LYS A 231 -4.77 24.50 -6.14
CA LYS A 231 -4.93 25.69 -6.96
C LYS A 231 -4.91 25.31 -8.44
N LEU A 232 -6.01 25.58 -9.13
CA LEU A 232 -6.12 25.37 -10.57
C LEU A 232 -5.14 26.27 -11.34
N VAL A 233 -4.46 25.68 -12.32
CA VAL A 233 -3.57 26.35 -13.27
C VAL A 233 -3.86 25.85 -14.69
N GLU A 234 -3.53 26.64 -15.70
CA GLU A 234 -3.78 26.27 -17.11
C GLU A 234 -2.85 25.16 -17.60
N LYS A 235 -1.61 25.14 -17.10
CA LYS A 235 -0.55 24.20 -17.48
C LYS A 235 0.51 24.12 -16.39
N VAL A 236 1.25 23.01 -16.37
CA VAL A 236 2.33 22.77 -15.41
C VAL A 236 3.61 22.44 -16.17
N LYS A 237 4.69 23.14 -15.84
CA LYS A 237 6.02 22.85 -16.36
C LYS A 237 6.67 21.78 -15.47
N VAL A 238 7.29 20.79 -16.09
CA VAL A 238 7.86 19.64 -15.40
C VAL A 238 9.34 19.53 -15.73
N LYS A 239 10.16 19.56 -14.68
CA LYS A 239 11.58 19.21 -14.71
C LYS A 239 11.75 17.81 -14.13
N ILE A 240 12.69 17.01 -14.64
CA ILE A 240 13.07 15.75 -14.01
C ILE A 240 14.55 15.79 -13.68
N ASN A 241 14.88 15.58 -12.41
CA ASN A 241 16.24 15.41 -11.94
C ASN A 241 16.61 13.93 -12.00
N TYR A 242 17.72 13.61 -12.65
CA TYR A 242 18.25 12.25 -12.74
C TYR A 242 19.66 12.19 -12.14
N ASP A 243 20.05 11.02 -11.65
CA ASP A 243 21.45 10.71 -11.34
C ASP A 243 22.34 11.06 -12.55
N GLU A 244 23.39 11.85 -12.32
CA GLU A 244 24.27 12.32 -13.39
C GLU A 244 24.91 11.13 -14.14
N GLU A 245 25.23 10.05 -13.43
CA GLU A 245 25.89 8.84 -13.93
C GLU A 245 24.91 7.80 -14.52
N ALA A 246 23.60 8.06 -14.52
CA ALA A 246 22.64 7.16 -15.14
C ALA A 246 22.83 7.08 -16.66
N THR A 247 22.83 5.87 -17.20
CA THR A 247 22.99 5.61 -18.64
C THR A 247 21.66 5.64 -19.40
N ILE A 248 20.55 5.44 -18.70
CA ILE A 248 19.19 5.57 -19.24
C ILE A 248 18.44 6.56 -18.36
N LYS A 249 17.82 7.56 -19.01
CA LYS A 249 17.01 8.62 -18.40
C LYS A 249 15.77 8.81 -19.25
N GLU A 250 14.64 8.30 -18.78
CA GLU A 250 13.41 8.27 -19.58
C GLU A 250 12.19 8.51 -18.71
N TYR A 251 11.13 8.99 -19.36
CA TYR A 251 9.86 9.31 -18.73
C TYR A 251 8.70 8.97 -19.65
N ARG A 252 7.50 8.89 -19.09
CA ARG A 252 6.26 8.81 -19.85
C ARG A 252 5.18 9.65 -19.17
N VAL A 253 4.24 10.12 -19.97
CA VAL A 253 3.13 10.95 -19.53
C VAL A 253 1.83 10.23 -19.89
N GLY A 254 0.97 10.02 -18.90
CA GLY A 254 -0.20 9.16 -19.06
C GLY A 254 0.21 7.75 -19.46
N ASP A 255 -0.44 7.22 -20.49
CA ASP A 255 -0.18 5.91 -21.06
C ASP A 255 0.67 5.99 -22.35
N SER A 256 1.48 7.04 -22.50
CA SER A 256 2.42 7.17 -23.61
C SER A 256 3.52 6.11 -23.57
N ASP A 257 4.21 5.95 -24.71
CA ASP A 257 5.49 5.24 -24.73
C ASP A 257 6.55 5.97 -23.90
N TRP A 258 7.58 5.25 -23.49
CA TRP A 258 8.75 5.82 -22.81
C TRP A 258 9.55 6.70 -23.77
N MET A 259 9.87 7.91 -23.34
CA MET A 259 10.62 8.90 -24.09
C MET A 259 11.91 9.25 -23.35
N PRO A 260 13.04 9.48 -24.06
CA PRO A 260 14.25 9.97 -23.43
C PRO A 260 14.02 11.39 -22.87
N TYR A 261 14.57 11.67 -21.69
CA TYR A 261 14.52 13.02 -21.12
C TYR A 261 15.67 13.87 -21.64
N THR A 262 15.35 14.92 -22.39
CA THR A 262 16.32 15.86 -22.97
C THR A 262 16.20 17.26 -22.36
N GLU A 263 14.99 17.67 -22.03
CA GLU A 263 14.68 19.01 -21.51
C GLU A 263 13.36 18.99 -20.72
N GLU A 264 13.07 20.10 -20.03
CA GLU A 264 11.80 20.30 -19.34
C GLU A 264 10.63 20.33 -20.33
N PHE A 265 9.47 19.80 -19.91
CA PHE A 265 8.27 19.73 -20.75
C PHE A 265 7.07 20.33 -20.03
N THR A 266 5.93 20.44 -20.72
CA THR A 266 4.71 21.02 -20.17
C THR A 266 3.54 20.07 -20.35
N VAL A 267 2.72 19.93 -19.31
CA VAL A 267 1.45 19.21 -19.34
C VAL A 267 0.29 20.20 -19.21
N THR A 268 -0.79 19.94 -19.95
CA THR A 268 -1.93 20.86 -20.11
C THR A 268 -3.27 20.26 -19.66
N GLU A 269 -3.22 19.11 -19.00
CA GLU A 269 -4.37 18.48 -18.36
C GLU A 269 -3.90 17.58 -17.21
N ASN A 270 -4.84 17.20 -16.34
CA ASN A 270 -4.55 16.32 -15.21
C ASN A 270 -3.98 14.99 -15.69
N VAL A 271 -2.80 14.63 -15.21
CA VAL A 271 -2.06 13.50 -15.76
C VAL A 271 -1.10 12.89 -14.75
N MET A 272 -0.86 11.60 -14.92
CA MET A 272 0.16 10.86 -14.19
C MET A 272 1.47 10.86 -14.99
N ILE A 273 2.58 11.12 -14.34
CA ILE A 273 3.92 11.11 -14.94
C ILE A 273 4.75 10.06 -14.23
N GLU A 274 5.43 9.24 -15.02
CA GLU A 274 6.42 8.29 -14.52
C GLU A 274 7.79 8.61 -15.09
N ALA A 275 8.81 8.51 -14.25
CA ALA A 275 10.19 8.64 -14.66
C ALA A 275 11.00 7.45 -14.16
N ARG A 276 11.99 7.03 -14.93
CA ARG A 276 12.93 5.98 -14.50
C ARG A 276 14.34 6.23 -15.00
N ALA A 277 15.30 5.73 -14.25
CA ALA A 277 16.69 5.69 -14.64
C ALA A 277 17.34 4.35 -14.37
N LYS A 278 18.38 4.05 -15.14
CA LYS A 278 19.26 2.90 -14.90
C LYS A 278 20.70 3.37 -14.80
N LYS A 279 21.42 2.82 -13.83
CA LYS A 279 22.82 3.11 -13.57
C LYS A 279 23.60 1.80 -13.40
N PRO A 280 24.79 1.65 -14.00
CA PRO A 280 25.66 0.52 -13.71
C PRO A 280 26.03 0.49 -12.23
N ASP A 281 25.82 -0.65 -11.57
CA ASP A 281 26.15 -0.87 -10.15
C ASP A 281 27.02 -2.11 -10.02
N ASN A 282 28.18 -2.06 -10.66
CA ASN A 282 29.07 -3.20 -10.76
C ASN A 282 29.73 -3.50 -9.40
N VAL A 283 29.81 -4.79 -9.07
CA VAL A 283 30.51 -5.26 -7.86
C VAL A 283 31.95 -5.58 -8.25
N TYR A 284 32.90 -5.02 -7.51
CA TYR A 284 34.33 -5.26 -7.70
C TYR A 284 34.90 -5.96 -6.45
N ASP A 285 35.92 -6.80 -6.65
CA ASP A 285 36.68 -7.39 -5.54
C ASP A 285 37.66 -6.37 -4.94
N ASN A 286 38.34 -6.76 -3.86
CA ASN A 286 39.34 -5.93 -3.19
C ASN A 286 40.55 -5.60 -4.08
N ASN A 287 40.72 -6.28 -5.22
CA ASN A 287 41.79 -6.05 -6.19
C ASN A 287 41.32 -5.18 -7.37
N GLY A 288 40.08 -4.69 -7.35
CA GLY A 288 39.48 -3.88 -8.41
C GLY A 288 39.03 -4.69 -9.64
N ASN A 289 39.02 -6.02 -9.58
CA ASN A 289 38.48 -6.83 -10.65
C ASN A 289 36.96 -6.86 -10.59
N LEU A 290 36.32 -6.79 -11.76
CA LEU A 290 34.87 -6.90 -11.88
C LEU A 290 34.41 -8.31 -11.47
N VAL A 291 33.60 -8.39 -10.40
CA VAL A 291 33.00 -9.63 -9.89
C VAL A 291 31.61 -9.84 -10.47
N SER A 292 30.80 -8.78 -10.56
CA SER A 292 29.43 -8.89 -11.05
C SER A 292 28.96 -7.61 -11.72
N LYS A 293 28.25 -7.74 -12.84
CA LYS A 293 27.53 -6.64 -13.45
C LYS A 293 26.13 -6.56 -12.85
N ARG A 294 25.81 -5.47 -12.17
CA ARG A 294 24.45 -5.17 -11.73
C ARG A 294 23.99 -3.85 -12.32
N THR A 295 22.69 -3.63 -12.24
CA THR A 295 22.06 -2.39 -12.70
C THR A 295 21.15 -1.91 -11.57
N ALA A 296 21.47 -0.75 -11.04
CA ALA A 296 20.58 -0.05 -10.12
C ALA A 296 19.51 0.68 -10.93
N VAL A 297 18.29 0.74 -10.38
CA VAL A 297 17.13 1.35 -11.01
C VAL A 297 16.55 2.37 -10.06
N GLY A 298 16.21 3.54 -10.60
CA GLY A 298 15.49 4.59 -9.89
C GLY A 298 14.16 4.84 -10.58
N ARG A 299 13.13 5.20 -9.81
CA ARG A 299 11.80 5.52 -10.33
C ARG A 299 11.13 6.58 -9.49
N ASP A 300 10.30 7.39 -10.13
CA ASP A 300 9.43 8.34 -9.47
C ASP A 300 8.10 8.46 -10.22
N TYR A 301 7.04 8.72 -9.46
CA TYR A 301 5.66 8.72 -9.93
C TYR A 301 4.95 9.91 -9.30
N ILE A 302 4.33 10.75 -10.12
CA ILE A 302 3.54 11.88 -9.63
C ILE A 302 2.23 12.00 -10.39
N TYR A 303 1.16 12.28 -9.65
CA TYR A 303 -0.10 12.70 -10.23
C TYR A 303 -0.23 14.22 -10.12
N ILE A 304 -0.42 14.89 -11.26
CA ILE A 304 -0.70 16.33 -11.31
C ILE A 304 -2.20 16.49 -11.55
N GLY A 305 -2.94 16.88 -10.51
CA GLY A 305 -4.41 16.94 -10.51
C GLY A 305 -5.01 18.36 -10.53
N ASN A 306 -4.18 19.39 -10.68
CA ASN A 306 -4.56 20.79 -10.52
C ASN A 306 -4.59 21.58 -11.83
N ILE A 307 -4.69 20.90 -12.97
CA ILE A 307 -4.73 21.52 -14.29
C ILE A 307 -6.18 21.60 -14.78
N GLY A 308 -6.61 22.82 -15.07
CA GLY A 308 -7.94 23.09 -15.59
C GLY A 308 -7.88 24.23 -16.58
N VAL A 309 -8.60 24.07 -17.69
CA VAL A 309 -8.74 25.09 -18.73
C VAL A 309 -10.23 25.31 -18.95
N GLU A 310 -10.68 26.55 -19.03
CA GLU A 310 -12.05 26.82 -19.47
C GLU A 310 -12.19 26.41 -20.94
N GLU A 311 -12.93 25.32 -21.18
CA GLU A 311 -13.34 24.94 -22.53
C GLU A 311 -14.38 25.93 -23.04
N SER A 312 -14.16 26.47 -24.24
CA SER A 312 -15.15 27.29 -24.92
C SER A 312 -16.05 26.43 -25.80
N GLU A 313 -17.25 26.93 -26.13
CA GLU A 313 -18.15 26.34 -27.13
C GLU A 313 -17.61 26.52 -28.57
N LEU A 314 -16.37 26.14 -28.79
CA LEU A 314 -15.77 26.04 -30.12
C LEU A 314 -16.11 24.68 -30.73
N PRO A 315 -16.31 24.59 -32.06
CA PRO A 315 -16.56 23.31 -32.71
C PRO A 315 -15.37 22.38 -32.51
N ALA A 316 -15.62 21.12 -32.15
CA ALA A 316 -14.57 20.12 -31.94
C ALA A 316 -13.96 19.65 -33.29
N PRO A 317 -12.68 19.24 -33.32
CA PRO A 317 -12.11 18.52 -34.45
C PRO A 317 -12.82 17.19 -34.71
N THR A 318 -12.79 16.72 -35.96
CA THR A 318 -13.24 15.37 -36.30
C THR A 318 -12.06 14.44 -36.49
N ILE A 319 -12.17 13.24 -35.93
CA ILE A 319 -11.14 12.20 -35.99
C ILE A 319 -11.65 11.04 -36.84
N GLU A 320 -10.89 10.68 -37.85
CA GLU A 320 -11.20 9.57 -38.76
C GLU A 320 -10.10 8.51 -38.68
N ARG A 321 -10.49 7.26 -38.42
CA ARG A 321 -9.61 6.11 -38.57
C ARG A 321 -9.54 5.72 -40.04
N ILE A 322 -8.32 5.71 -40.59
CA ILE A 322 -8.01 5.28 -41.95
C ILE A 322 -7.16 4.01 -41.93
N ALA A 323 -7.11 3.31 -43.05
CA ALA A 323 -6.37 2.06 -43.19
C ALA A 323 -4.85 2.26 -42.95
N PRO A 324 -4.15 1.25 -42.43
CA PRO A 324 -2.70 1.28 -42.34
C PRO A 324 -2.08 1.40 -43.74
N SER A 325 -0.96 2.11 -43.84
CA SER A 325 -0.19 2.29 -45.07
C SER A 325 1.03 1.38 -45.16
N THR A 326 1.48 0.84 -44.01
CA THR A 326 2.62 -0.06 -43.89
C THR A 326 2.29 -1.24 -42.97
N GLU A 327 3.06 -2.33 -43.07
CA GLU A 327 2.85 -3.53 -42.24
C GLU A 327 3.08 -3.30 -40.73
N ASN A 328 3.80 -2.22 -40.37
CA ASN A 328 4.07 -1.85 -38.97
C ASN A 328 2.94 -1.01 -38.34
N GLU A 329 1.86 -0.76 -39.07
CA GLU A 329 0.71 0.03 -38.63
C GLU A 329 -0.52 -0.86 -38.43
N VAL A 330 -1.27 -0.61 -37.36
CA VAL A 330 -2.61 -1.19 -37.16
C VAL A 330 -3.72 -0.27 -37.69
N ALA A 331 -3.41 1.02 -37.85
CA ALA A 331 -4.26 2.05 -38.44
C ALA A 331 -3.46 3.32 -38.71
N ARG A 332 -4.07 4.25 -39.44
CA ARG A 332 -3.66 5.65 -39.43
C ARG A 332 -4.84 6.51 -38.97
N VAL A 333 -4.57 7.71 -38.49
CA VAL A 333 -5.59 8.64 -38.01
C VAL A 333 -5.47 9.96 -38.74
N LYS A 334 -6.57 10.38 -39.35
CA LYS A 334 -6.70 11.70 -39.97
C LYS A 334 -7.55 12.57 -39.07
N ILE A 335 -7.04 13.75 -38.72
CA ILE A 335 -7.77 14.73 -37.93
C ILE A 335 -8.10 15.92 -38.82
N THR A 336 -9.36 16.32 -38.84
CA THR A 336 -9.84 17.51 -39.54
C THR A 336 -10.20 18.57 -38.52
N TYR A 337 -9.50 19.70 -38.58
CA TYR A 337 -9.72 20.83 -37.67
C TYR A 337 -10.62 21.88 -38.33
N PRO A 338 -11.47 22.58 -37.54
CA PRO A 338 -12.24 23.71 -38.03
C PRO A 338 -11.36 24.83 -38.59
N GLU A 339 -11.93 25.70 -39.43
CA GLU A 339 -11.22 26.81 -40.06
C GLU A 339 -10.63 27.80 -39.04
N ALA A 340 -11.31 27.98 -37.90
CA ALA A 340 -10.84 28.81 -36.80
C ALA A 340 -9.61 28.26 -36.07
N ALA A 341 -9.13 27.05 -36.40
CA ALA A 341 -8.00 26.42 -35.73
C ALA A 341 -6.67 27.07 -36.11
N ASN A 342 -6.13 27.83 -35.15
CA ASN A 342 -4.83 28.48 -35.27
C ASN A 342 -3.69 27.53 -34.88
N LYS A 343 -3.82 26.80 -33.77
CA LYS A 343 -2.86 25.76 -33.34
C LYS A 343 -3.54 24.41 -33.23
N LYS A 344 -3.20 23.48 -34.12
CA LYS A 344 -3.81 22.14 -34.23
C LYS A 344 -3.04 21.14 -33.37
N ILE A 345 -3.69 20.59 -32.35
CA ILE A 345 -3.05 19.76 -31.32
C ILE A 345 -3.69 18.38 -31.26
N TYR A 346 -2.86 17.34 -31.21
CA TYR A 346 -3.29 16.01 -30.83
C TYR A 346 -2.44 15.44 -29.72
N LYS A 347 -2.98 14.43 -29.04
CA LYS A 347 -2.29 13.65 -28.00
C LYS A 347 -2.55 12.17 -28.24
N GLU A 348 -1.56 11.37 -27.92
CA GLU A 348 -1.66 9.91 -27.90
C GLU A 348 -1.63 9.46 -26.43
N ASN A 349 -2.61 8.65 -26.03
CA ASN A 349 -2.69 8.04 -24.70
C ASN A 349 -2.49 9.02 -23.54
N TYR A 350 -3.15 10.20 -23.62
CA TYR A 350 -3.05 11.27 -22.62
C TYR A 350 -1.62 11.86 -22.44
N GLY A 351 -0.71 11.63 -23.39
CA GLY A 351 0.70 12.03 -23.34
C GLY A 351 0.96 13.53 -23.45
N LEU A 352 1.98 13.93 -24.23
CA LEU A 352 2.27 15.34 -24.48
C LEU A 352 1.48 15.88 -25.69
N GLU A 353 1.26 17.19 -25.72
CA GLU A 353 0.72 17.87 -26.90
C GLU A 353 1.67 17.72 -28.09
N GLN A 354 1.13 17.30 -29.23
CA GLN A 354 1.84 17.21 -30.50
C GLN A 354 1.14 18.07 -31.55
N ALA A 355 1.92 18.79 -32.35
CA ALA A 355 1.39 19.56 -33.47
C ALA A 355 0.92 18.64 -34.59
N TYR A 356 -0.34 18.76 -35.01
CA TYR A 356 -0.86 17.98 -36.12
C TYR A 356 -0.42 18.58 -37.46
N THR A 357 0.51 17.90 -38.14
CA THR A 357 1.02 18.30 -39.46
C THR A 357 0.61 17.35 -40.58
N LYS A 358 0.37 16.08 -40.25
CA LYS A 358 -0.02 15.02 -41.16
C LYS A 358 -0.76 13.92 -40.40
N GLU A 359 -1.36 13.01 -41.15
CA GLU A 359 -1.98 11.80 -40.63
C GLU A 359 -1.03 11.00 -39.73
N ILE A 360 -1.56 10.53 -38.61
CA ILE A 360 -0.83 9.88 -37.51
C ILE A 360 -0.74 8.38 -37.76
N SER A 361 0.43 7.81 -37.52
CA SER A 361 0.71 6.37 -37.63
C SER A 361 0.41 5.68 -36.31
N ILE A 362 -0.52 4.71 -36.30
CA ILE A 362 -0.87 3.96 -35.08
C ILE A 362 -0.26 2.57 -35.16
N LYS A 363 0.61 2.24 -34.20
CA LYS A 363 1.37 0.98 -34.17
C LYS A 363 0.74 -0.11 -33.30
N ARG A 364 -0.20 0.26 -32.41
CA ARG A 364 -0.80 -0.66 -31.43
C ARG A 364 -2.30 -0.46 -31.28
N TYR A 365 -3.05 -1.55 -31.17
CA TYR A 365 -4.46 -1.53 -30.82
C TYR A 365 -4.67 -0.95 -29.40
N GLY A 366 -5.77 -0.21 -29.21
CA GLY A 366 -6.09 0.46 -27.95
C GLY A 366 -5.43 1.83 -27.76
N THR A 367 -4.74 2.37 -28.78
CA THR A 367 -4.23 3.73 -28.75
C THR A 367 -5.38 4.73 -28.74
N HIS A 368 -5.40 5.62 -27.75
CA HIS A 368 -6.38 6.71 -27.61
C HIS A 368 -5.83 7.98 -28.24
N ILE A 369 -6.61 8.59 -29.14
CA ILE A 369 -6.28 9.88 -29.75
C ILE A 369 -7.23 10.94 -29.20
N ILE A 370 -6.65 12.01 -28.68
CA ILE A 370 -7.34 13.22 -28.26
C ILE A 370 -6.92 14.33 -29.22
N ALA A 371 -7.86 15.15 -29.68
CA ALA A 371 -7.57 16.25 -30.59
C ALA A 371 -8.35 17.49 -30.18
N TYR A 372 -7.67 18.63 -30.14
CA TYR A 372 -8.26 19.95 -29.90
C TYR A 372 -7.38 21.02 -30.55
N TYR A 373 -7.86 22.25 -30.59
CA TYR A 373 -7.05 23.37 -31.09
C TYR A 373 -7.16 24.58 -30.19
N TYR A 374 -6.20 25.47 -30.34
CA TYR A 374 -6.34 26.84 -29.86
C TYR A 374 -6.72 27.74 -31.04
N ASP A 375 -7.71 28.60 -30.85
CA ASP A 375 -8.08 29.62 -31.83
C ASP A 375 -7.07 30.79 -31.85
N ALA A 376 -7.33 31.82 -32.65
CA ALA A 376 -6.46 33.01 -32.71
C ALA A 376 -6.42 33.82 -31.40
N SER A 377 -7.44 33.69 -30.55
CA SER A 377 -7.52 34.34 -29.24
C SER A 377 -6.85 33.53 -28.12
N GLY A 378 -6.47 32.28 -28.40
CA GLY A 378 -5.86 31.36 -27.43
C GLY A 378 -6.87 30.50 -26.66
N LYS A 379 -8.16 30.53 -27.02
CA LYS A 379 -9.16 29.65 -26.39
C LYS A 379 -9.04 28.23 -26.93
N ARG A 380 -9.11 27.25 -26.03
CA ARG A 380 -9.03 25.82 -26.34
C ARG A 380 -10.40 25.28 -26.73
N SER A 381 -10.47 24.55 -27.84
CA SER A 381 -11.67 23.78 -28.20
C SER A 381 -11.87 22.63 -27.23
N LYS A 382 -13.12 22.22 -27.08
CA LYS A 382 -13.47 20.95 -26.43
C LYS A 382 -12.80 19.76 -27.11
#